data_AF-A0A964ZGH3-F1
#
_entry.id   AF-A0A964ZGH3-F1
#
_cell.length_a   1.000
_cell.length_b   1.000
_cell.length_c   1.000
_cell.angle_alpha   90.00
_cell.angle_beta   90.00
_cell.angle_gamma   90.00
#
_symmetry.space_group_name_H-M   'P 1'
#
loop_
_entity.id
_entity.type
_entity.pdbx_description
1 polymer ?
#
loop_
_entity_poly.entity_id
_entity_poly.type
_entity_poly.pdbx_seq_one_letter_code
_entity_poly.pdbx_strand_id
1 'polypeptide(L)'
;MQRWTCVFLVVLRLSIGWHFLFEGLHKIHSIMIGPTATSRPFSSAGYFREATGPLGSLIRATNGDPDDEALARLITRERQGDPANDKPHTRLPAGLKRDWQNWVDRFAKHYGFPAAEAAGFLEQQASAAVSWLEYEPDPVLREVIARFGKIESVDSALLNEKERAAYDIFLTNSSDQTITFSTGDVKRRMTMAERIADYRAKLADIRDRSGKKLWSFGKDVEGPRLRAAKAEITKLRTGLLEDLDREQTAVLIQALNVKALGPAG
;
A
#
# COMPACT_ATOMS: atom_id res chain seq x y z
N MET A 1 9.82 45.14 35.83
CA MET A 1 9.97 43.72 35.43
C MET A 1 10.39 42.93 36.66
N GLN A 2 9.58 41.99 37.14
CA GLN A 2 9.84 41.31 38.42
C GLN A 2 10.98 40.29 38.26
N ARG A 3 11.99 40.33 39.16
CA ARG A 3 13.18 39.45 39.12
C ARG A 3 12.83 37.96 39.07
N TRP A 4 11.70 37.57 39.66
CA TRP A 4 11.17 36.21 39.63
C TRP A 4 10.82 35.71 38.24
N THR A 5 10.27 36.57 37.37
CA THR A 5 9.95 36.21 35.98
C THR A 5 11.19 35.77 35.22
N CYS A 6 12.32 36.46 35.42
CA CYS A 6 13.60 36.09 34.79
C CYS A 6 14.07 34.70 35.25
N VAL A 7 13.98 34.42 36.56
CA VAL A 7 14.35 33.11 37.12
C VAL A 7 13.46 32.01 36.55
N PHE A 8 12.14 32.22 36.50
CA PHE A 8 11.20 31.26 35.90
C PHE A 8 11.50 30.99 34.42
N LEU A 9 11.84 32.02 33.63
CA LEU A 9 12.18 31.83 32.21
C LEU A 9 13.48 31.05 32.02
N VAL A 10 14.49 31.26 32.89
CA VAL A 10 15.74 30.49 32.86
C VAL A 10 15.48 29.02 33.20
N VAL A 11 14.73 28.76 34.28
CA VAL A 11 14.36 27.39 34.67
C VAL A 11 13.54 26.72 33.58
N LEU A 12 12.55 27.40 33.00
CA LEU A 12 11.74 26.86 31.91
C LEU A 12 12.60 26.47 30.69
N ARG A 13 13.54 27.34 30.28
CA ARG A 13 14.47 27.01 29.18
C ARG A 13 15.37 25.81 29.50
N LEU A 14 15.84 25.71 30.74
CA LEU A 14 16.67 24.60 31.19
C LEU A 14 15.88 23.29 31.23
N SER A 15 14.63 23.32 31.69
CA SER A 15 13.71 22.18 31.67
C SER A 15 13.38 21.72 30.25
N ILE A 16 13.08 22.64 29.32
CA ILE A 16 12.83 22.30 27.91
C ILE A 16 14.10 21.71 27.28
N GLY A 17 15.27 22.31 27.52
CA GLY A 17 16.55 21.82 27.03
C GLY A 17 16.90 20.44 27.57
N TRP A 18 16.65 20.19 28.87
CA TRP A 18 16.87 18.89 29.50
C TRP A 18 16.00 17.80 28.87
N HIS A 19 14.74 18.11 28.54
CA HIS A 19 13.85 17.16 27.88
C HIS A 19 14.35 16.79 26.48
N PHE A 20 14.78 17.77 25.68
CA PHE A 20 15.38 17.51 24.37
C PHE A 20 16.70 16.74 24.45
N LEU A 21 17.54 17.00 25.46
CA LEU A 21 18.77 16.26 25.69
C LEU A 21 18.49 14.79 26.00
N PHE A 22 17.54 14.52 26.90
CA PHE A 22 17.16 13.16 27.28
C PHE A 22 16.55 12.41 26.09
N GLU A 23 15.64 13.04 25.35
CA GLU A 23 15.05 12.45 24.14
C GLU A 23 16.11 12.18 23.07
N GLY A 24 17.07 13.09 22.89
CA GLY A 24 18.20 12.92 21.97
C GLY A 24 19.10 11.74 22.36
N LEU A 25 19.49 11.66 23.63
CA LEU A 25 20.29 10.54 24.14
C LEU A 25 19.55 9.21 24.01
N HIS A 26 18.24 9.18 24.30
CA HIS A 26 17.43 7.98 24.13
C HIS A 26 17.39 7.53 22.66
N LYS A 27 17.26 8.47 21.71
CA LYS A 27 17.31 8.16 20.27
C LYS A 27 18.67 7.58 19.87
N ILE A 28 19.78 8.17 20.29
CA ILE A 28 21.12 7.64 20.00
C ILE A 28 21.30 6.25 20.62
N HIS A 29 20.89 6.08 21.88
CA HIS A 29 20.97 4.80 22.57
C HIS A 29 20.14 3.71 21.88
N SER A 30 18.96 4.05 21.37
CA SER A 30 18.12 3.12 20.59
C SER A 30 18.81 2.65 19.30
N ILE A 31 19.63 3.50 18.68
CA ILE A 31 20.42 3.14 17.48
C ILE A 31 21.59 2.23 17.87
N MET A 32 22.28 2.52 18.99
CA MET A 32 23.43 1.74 19.45
C MET A 32 23.06 0.33 19.92
N ILE A 33 21.90 0.15 20.57
CA ILE A 33 21.44 -1.17 21.03
C ILE A 33 20.92 -2.03 19.86
N GLY A 34 20.35 -1.40 18.84
CA GLY A 34 19.68 -2.10 17.76
C GLY A 34 18.27 -2.60 18.14
N PRO A 35 17.59 -3.33 17.24
CA PRO A 35 16.22 -3.79 17.45
C PRO A 35 16.14 -4.86 18.55
N THR A 36 15.36 -4.59 19.59
CA THR A 36 15.03 -5.54 20.66
C THR A 36 13.52 -5.83 20.68
N ALA A 37 13.09 -6.79 21.50
CA ALA A 37 11.67 -7.15 21.64
C ALA A 37 10.78 -5.97 22.10
N THR A 38 11.35 -4.96 22.77
CA THR A 38 10.62 -3.82 23.33
C THR A 38 11.08 -2.45 22.78
N SER A 39 12.19 -2.38 22.04
CA SER A 39 12.72 -1.13 21.51
C SER A 39 12.98 -1.23 20.01
N ARG A 40 12.35 -0.33 19.25
CA ARG A 40 12.64 -0.10 17.83
C ARG A 40 13.56 1.11 17.71
N PRO A 41 14.71 1.00 17.04
CA PRO A 41 15.61 2.13 16.82
C PRO A 41 14.86 3.30 16.19
N PHE A 42 15.03 4.50 16.75
CA PHE A 42 14.45 5.71 16.17
C PHE A 42 14.99 5.93 14.75
N SER A 43 14.10 6.13 13.78
CA SER A 43 14.47 6.47 12.41
C SER A 43 13.64 7.66 11.93
N SER A 44 14.34 8.70 11.47
CA SER A 44 13.74 9.85 10.80
C SER A 44 13.31 9.55 9.36
N ALA A 45 13.62 8.36 8.83
CA ALA A 45 13.32 7.98 7.46
C ALA A 45 11.82 8.11 7.14
N GLY A 46 10.92 7.78 8.08
CA GLY A 46 9.47 7.94 7.89
C GLY A 46 9.07 9.39 7.63
N TYR A 47 9.57 10.34 8.41
CA TYR A 47 9.30 11.77 8.22
C TYR A 47 9.87 12.30 6.91
N PHE A 48 11.07 11.82 6.55
CA PHE A 48 11.75 12.24 5.33
C PHE A 48 11.11 11.66 4.05
N ARG A 49 10.53 10.47 4.14
CA ARG A 49 9.77 9.85 3.03
C ARG A 49 8.54 10.65 2.65
N GLU A 50 7.90 11.30 3.62
CA GLU A 50 6.73 12.15 3.39
C GLU A 50 7.08 13.64 3.27
N ALA A 51 8.38 13.99 3.20
CA ALA A 51 8.81 15.38 3.16
C ALA A 51 8.21 16.13 1.97
N THR A 52 7.49 17.21 2.26
CA THR A 52 6.95 18.13 1.26
C THR A 52 7.85 19.36 1.13
N GLY A 53 8.09 19.81 -0.09
CA GLY A 53 8.92 20.99 -0.36
C GLY A 53 9.90 20.80 -1.51
N PRO A 54 10.71 21.83 -1.82
CA PRO A 54 11.63 21.84 -2.96
C PRO A 54 12.74 20.78 -2.83
N LEU A 55 13.18 20.48 -1.61
CA LEU A 55 14.15 19.42 -1.33
C LEU A 55 13.50 18.03 -1.16
N GLY A 56 12.16 17.94 -1.18
CA GLY A 56 11.46 16.68 -0.91
C GLY A 56 11.76 15.59 -1.93
N SER A 57 11.93 15.96 -3.21
CA SER A 57 12.34 15.00 -4.25
C SER A 57 13.75 14.46 -4.02
N LEU A 58 14.70 15.31 -3.63
CA LEU A 58 16.07 14.91 -3.32
C LEU A 58 16.12 13.97 -2.11
N ILE A 59 15.35 14.28 -1.07
CA ILE A 59 15.26 13.45 0.14
C ILE A 59 14.59 12.09 -0.16
N ARG A 60 13.55 12.06 -1.00
CA ARG A 60 12.94 10.79 -1.43
C ARG A 60 13.85 9.98 -2.35
N ALA A 61 14.68 10.64 -3.17
CA ALA A 61 15.67 9.94 -3.99
C ALA A 61 16.68 9.16 -3.15
N THR A 62 17.02 9.63 -1.94
CA THR A 62 17.90 8.91 -1.02
C THR A 62 17.18 7.91 -0.11
N ASN A 63 15.94 8.21 0.30
CA ASN A 63 15.21 7.44 1.33
C ASN A 63 14.11 6.51 0.79
N GLY A 64 13.92 6.50 -0.54
CA GLY A 64 12.83 5.82 -1.22
C GLY A 64 11.58 6.70 -1.31
N ASP A 65 10.92 6.72 -2.47
CA ASP A 65 9.61 7.33 -2.63
C ASP A 65 8.53 6.30 -2.24
N PRO A 66 7.65 6.61 -1.26
CA PRO A 66 6.62 5.69 -0.82
C PRO A 66 5.64 5.30 -1.94
N ASP A 67 5.42 6.18 -2.93
CA ASP A 67 4.56 5.86 -4.07
C ASP A 67 5.25 4.89 -5.03
N ASP A 68 6.55 5.04 -5.27
CA ASP A 68 7.31 4.10 -6.12
C ASP A 68 7.44 2.72 -5.44
N GLU A 69 7.57 2.68 -4.11
CA GLU A 69 7.56 1.43 -3.35
C GLU A 69 6.20 0.73 -3.39
N ALA A 70 5.11 1.49 -3.30
CA ALA A 70 3.77 0.94 -3.44
C ALA A 70 3.55 0.39 -4.85
N LEU A 71 3.94 1.14 -5.89
CA LEU A 71 3.86 0.65 -7.26
C LEU A 71 4.72 -0.59 -7.49
N ALA A 72 5.91 -0.68 -6.87
CA ALA A 72 6.75 -1.88 -6.96
C ALA A 72 6.10 -3.13 -6.32
N ARG A 73 5.13 -2.94 -5.40
CA ARG A 73 4.34 -4.02 -4.79
C ARG A 73 3.05 -4.35 -5.52
N LEU A 74 2.53 -3.41 -6.31
CA LEU A 74 1.21 -3.53 -6.93
C LEU A 74 1.26 -3.78 -8.44
N ILE A 75 2.27 -3.24 -9.14
CA ILE A 75 2.40 -3.39 -10.59
C ILE A 75 3.03 -4.74 -10.92
N THR A 76 2.26 -5.59 -11.61
CA THR A 76 2.73 -6.85 -12.18
C THR A 76 3.65 -6.60 -13.37
N ARG A 77 4.53 -7.55 -13.66
CA ARG A 77 5.37 -7.47 -14.87
C ARG A 77 4.51 -7.68 -16.11
N GLU A 78 4.79 -6.92 -17.15
CA GLU A 78 4.16 -7.12 -18.46
C GLU A 78 4.37 -8.57 -18.93
N ARG A 79 3.33 -9.13 -19.55
CA ARG A 79 3.38 -10.46 -20.16
C ARG A 79 4.43 -10.46 -21.26
N GLN A 80 5.50 -11.26 -21.07
CA GLN A 80 6.54 -11.45 -22.08
C GLN A 80 6.44 -12.85 -22.67
N GLY A 81 6.27 -12.92 -24.00
CA GLY A 81 6.28 -14.18 -24.75
C GLY A 81 4.91 -14.80 -25.02
N ASP A 82 4.90 -16.10 -25.31
CA ASP A 82 3.70 -16.87 -25.64
C ASP A 82 2.78 -17.00 -24.41
N PRO A 83 1.49 -16.61 -24.50
CA PRO A 83 0.52 -16.75 -23.40
C PRO A 83 0.45 -18.15 -22.78
N ALA A 84 0.79 -19.20 -23.53
CA ALA A 84 0.78 -20.57 -23.03
C ALA A 84 1.91 -20.88 -22.02
N ASN A 85 3.03 -20.14 -22.06
CA ASN A 85 4.19 -20.37 -21.21
C ASN A 85 4.35 -19.32 -20.09
N ASP A 86 3.52 -18.27 -20.10
CA ASP A 86 3.54 -17.20 -19.11
C ASP A 86 2.86 -17.64 -17.80
N LYS A 87 3.65 -18.23 -16.89
CA LYS A 87 3.14 -18.66 -15.58
C LYS A 87 2.85 -17.43 -14.69
N PRO A 88 1.66 -17.31 -14.06
CA PRO A 88 1.28 -16.13 -13.28
C PRO A 88 2.30 -15.71 -12.21
N HIS A 89 2.86 -16.64 -11.43
CA HIS A 89 3.84 -16.31 -10.38
C HIS A 89 5.12 -15.61 -10.89
N THR A 90 5.46 -15.74 -12.17
CA THR A 90 6.64 -15.07 -12.75
C THR A 90 6.44 -13.56 -12.89
N ARG A 91 5.18 -13.12 -12.89
CA ARG A 91 4.78 -11.72 -13.04
C ARG A 91 4.52 -11.02 -11.70
N LEU A 92 4.81 -11.69 -10.58
CA LEU A 92 4.68 -11.11 -9.25
C LEU A 92 5.45 -9.78 -9.16
N PRO A 93 4.85 -8.70 -8.63
CA PRO A 93 5.51 -7.41 -8.48
C PRO A 93 6.83 -7.56 -7.72
N ALA A 94 7.89 -6.90 -8.19
CA ALA A 94 9.25 -7.12 -7.67
C ALA A 94 9.39 -6.76 -6.18
N GLY A 95 8.73 -5.69 -5.74
CA GLY A 95 8.68 -5.28 -4.34
C GLY A 95 7.96 -6.31 -3.47
N LEU A 96 6.80 -6.80 -3.93
CA LEU A 96 6.02 -7.81 -3.22
C LEU A 96 6.78 -9.14 -3.13
N LYS A 97 7.39 -9.57 -4.24
CA LYS A 97 8.22 -10.77 -4.31
C LYS A 97 9.36 -10.72 -3.29
N ARG A 98 10.09 -9.61 -3.24
CA ARG A 98 11.18 -9.43 -2.28
C ARG A 98 10.67 -9.49 -0.84
N ASP A 99 9.56 -8.82 -0.53
CA ASP A 99 9.02 -8.77 0.81
C ASP A 99 8.53 -10.15 1.27
N TRP A 100 7.85 -10.89 0.39
CA TRP A 100 7.40 -12.26 0.65
C TRP A 100 8.56 -13.26 0.74
N GLN A 101 9.56 -13.18 -0.12
CA GLN A 101 10.78 -14.00 -0.02
C GLN A 101 11.48 -13.77 1.32
N ASN A 102 11.71 -12.52 1.71
CA ASN A 102 12.29 -12.19 3.00
C ASN A 102 11.46 -12.72 4.18
N TRP A 103 10.13 -12.77 4.05
CA TRP A 103 9.26 -13.35 5.07
C TRP A 103 9.42 -14.87 5.14
N VAL A 104 9.27 -15.54 4.00
CA VAL A 104 9.39 -17.00 3.87
C VAL A 104 10.78 -17.49 4.30
N ASP A 105 11.85 -16.79 3.92
CA ASP A 105 13.22 -17.16 4.30
C ASP A 105 13.43 -17.07 5.81
N ARG A 106 12.92 -16.00 6.45
CA ARG A 106 12.98 -15.85 7.91
C ARG A 106 12.14 -16.92 8.62
N PHE A 107 10.95 -17.19 8.09
CA PHE A 107 10.06 -18.22 8.61
C PHE A 107 10.73 -19.61 8.51
N ALA A 108 11.26 -19.94 7.34
CA ALA A 108 11.94 -21.20 7.09
C ALA A 108 13.16 -21.37 7.99
N LYS A 109 13.96 -20.31 8.16
CA LYS A 109 15.08 -20.30 9.10
C LYS A 109 14.64 -20.49 10.55
N HIS A 110 13.52 -19.90 10.96
CA HIS A 110 13.03 -19.98 12.34
C HIS A 110 12.45 -21.35 12.69
N TYR A 111 11.65 -21.93 11.78
CA TYR A 111 10.96 -23.21 12.00
C TYR A 111 11.69 -24.43 11.42
N GLY A 112 12.86 -24.25 10.79
CA GLY A 112 13.60 -25.33 10.14
C GLY A 112 12.89 -25.88 8.89
N PHE A 113 12.10 -25.05 8.21
CA PHE A 113 11.30 -25.47 7.06
C PHE A 113 12.20 -25.68 5.82
N PRO A 114 12.04 -26.78 5.04
CA PRO A 114 12.85 -27.02 3.85
C PRO A 114 12.68 -25.93 2.80
N ALA A 115 13.79 -25.42 2.27
CA ALA A 115 13.79 -24.32 1.29
C ALA A 115 12.99 -24.64 0.01
N ALA A 116 13.03 -25.90 -0.45
CA ALA A 116 12.30 -26.33 -1.63
C ALA A 116 10.77 -26.26 -1.43
N GLU A 117 10.27 -26.66 -0.26
CA GLU A 117 8.84 -26.56 0.08
C GLU A 117 8.41 -25.10 0.23
N ALA A 118 9.26 -24.27 0.85
CA ALA A 118 9.02 -22.83 0.97
C ALA A 118 8.90 -22.14 -0.40
N ALA A 119 9.76 -22.52 -1.36
CA ALA A 119 9.72 -21.99 -2.71
C ALA A 119 8.44 -22.38 -3.46
N GLY A 120 8.05 -23.67 -3.41
CA GLY A 120 6.81 -24.13 -4.04
C GLY A 120 5.56 -23.45 -3.47
N PHE A 121 5.54 -23.21 -2.15
CA PHE A 121 4.45 -22.49 -1.50
C PHE A 121 4.39 -21.02 -1.93
N LEU A 122 5.53 -20.35 -1.99
CA LEU A 122 5.63 -18.99 -2.48
C LEU A 122 5.13 -18.89 -3.93
N GLU A 123 5.44 -19.84 -4.80
CA GLU A 123 4.96 -19.86 -6.19
C GLU A 123 3.43 -20.01 -6.29
N GLN A 124 2.83 -20.86 -5.46
CA GLN A 124 1.38 -21.04 -5.42
C GLN A 124 0.69 -19.72 -5.01
N GLN A 125 1.14 -19.10 -3.93
CA GLN A 125 0.56 -17.85 -3.43
C GLN A 125 0.86 -16.68 -4.37
N ALA A 126 2.03 -16.66 -5.01
CA ALA A 126 2.37 -15.66 -6.01
C ALA A 126 1.42 -15.74 -7.22
N SER A 127 1.01 -16.94 -7.63
CA SER A 127 0.06 -17.11 -8.74
C SER A 127 -1.32 -16.59 -8.38
N ALA A 128 -1.79 -16.83 -7.14
CA ALA A 128 -3.05 -16.29 -6.64
C ALA A 128 -3.03 -14.75 -6.55
N ALA A 129 -1.96 -14.18 -6.00
CA ALA A 129 -1.80 -12.74 -5.87
C ALA A 129 -1.77 -12.03 -7.22
N VAL A 130 -1.06 -12.58 -8.22
CA VAL A 130 -1.05 -12.01 -9.58
C VAL A 130 -2.44 -12.07 -10.21
N SER A 131 -3.15 -13.19 -10.03
CA SER A 131 -4.52 -13.33 -10.56
C SER A 131 -5.48 -12.33 -9.92
N TRP A 132 -5.32 -12.04 -8.62
CA TRP A 132 -6.11 -11.04 -7.90
C TRP A 132 -5.76 -9.60 -8.32
N LEU A 133 -4.47 -9.29 -8.48
CA LEU A 133 -3.99 -7.96 -8.92
C LEU A 133 -4.46 -7.61 -10.34
N GLU A 134 -4.54 -8.60 -11.22
CA GLU A 134 -4.90 -8.45 -12.63
C GLU A 134 -6.33 -8.88 -12.93
N TYR A 135 -7.15 -9.09 -11.90
CA TYR A 135 -8.49 -9.60 -12.09
C TYR A 135 -9.30 -8.66 -12.99
N GLU A 136 -9.74 -9.18 -14.14
CA GLU A 136 -10.67 -8.53 -15.04
C GLU A 136 -12.05 -9.21 -14.93
N PRO A 137 -13.14 -8.43 -14.79
CA PRO A 137 -14.49 -9.00 -14.74
C PRO A 137 -14.82 -9.77 -16.03
N ASP A 138 -15.49 -10.91 -15.88
CA ASP A 138 -15.94 -11.71 -17.02
C ASP A 138 -16.81 -10.86 -17.97
N PRO A 139 -16.60 -10.93 -19.30
CA PRO A 139 -17.41 -10.21 -20.27
C PRO A 139 -18.93 -10.40 -20.10
N VAL A 140 -19.38 -11.54 -19.59
CA VAL A 140 -20.79 -11.83 -19.28
C VAL A 140 -21.37 -10.79 -18.30
N LEU A 141 -20.56 -10.26 -17.37
CA LEU A 141 -21.01 -9.23 -16.44
C LEU A 141 -21.34 -7.91 -17.15
N ARG A 142 -20.78 -7.66 -18.34
CA ARG A 142 -21.16 -6.48 -19.16
C ARG A 142 -22.59 -6.61 -19.68
N GLU A 143 -23.01 -7.82 -20.04
CA GLU A 143 -24.39 -8.10 -20.47
C GLU A 143 -25.36 -7.95 -19.29
N VAL A 144 -24.96 -8.43 -18.11
CA VAL A 144 -25.72 -8.21 -16.86
C VAL A 144 -25.88 -6.72 -16.56
N ILE A 145 -24.79 -5.95 -16.65
CA ILE A 145 -24.81 -4.49 -16.47
C ILE A 145 -25.71 -3.81 -17.51
N ALA A 146 -25.66 -4.22 -18.77
CA ALA A 146 -26.52 -3.67 -19.81
C ALA A 146 -28.01 -3.94 -19.53
N ARG A 147 -28.34 -5.09 -18.94
CA ARG A 147 -29.72 -5.49 -18.61
C ARG A 147 -30.26 -4.86 -17.34
N PHE A 148 -29.46 -4.72 -16.29
CA PHE A 148 -29.90 -4.27 -14.96
C PHE A 148 -29.35 -2.91 -14.53
N GLY A 149 -28.49 -2.29 -15.33
CA GLY A 149 -27.89 -0.98 -15.08
C GLY A 149 -26.68 -1.05 -14.14
N LYS A 150 -26.87 -1.40 -12.87
CA LYS A 150 -25.79 -1.46 -11.86
C LYS A 150 -25.62 -2.87 -11.34
N ILE A 151 -24.39 -3.40 -11.42
CA ILE A 151 -24.08 -4.77 -11.00
C ILE A 151 -24.29 -4.96 -9.49
N GLU A 152 -24.04 -3.91 -8.70
CA GLU A 152 -24.11 -3.96 -7.24
C GLU A 152 -25.54 -4.08 -6.69
N SER A 153 -26.55 -3.81 -7.53
CA SER A 153 -27.96 -3.89 -7.17
C SER A 153 -28.67 -5.12 -7.72
N VAL A 154 -27.96 -6.02 -8.41
CA VAL A 154 -28.59 -7.19 -9.03
C VAL A 154 -28.82 -8.27 -7.98
N ASP A 155 -30.07 -8.74 -7.89
CA ASP A 155 -30.38 -9.93 -7.11
C ASP A 155 -29.79 -11.16 -7.83
N SER A 156 -28.91 -11.90 -7.13
CA SER A 156 -28.27 -13.12 -7.63
C SER A 156 -29.27 -14.19 -8.09
N ALA A 157 -30.52 -14.16 -7.62
CA ALA A 157 -31.58 -15.07 -8.07
C ALA A 157 -32.05 -14.82 -9.51
N LEU A 158 -31.78 -13.63 -10.05
CA LEU A 158 -32.11 -13.26 -11.43
C LEU A 158 -31.02 -13.64 -12.44
N LEU A 159 -29.88 -14.12 -11.94
CA LEU A 159 -28.73 -14.51 -12.73
C LEU A 159 -28.81 -16.00 -13.09
N ASN A 160 -28.41 -16.33 -14.32
CA ASN A 160 -28.18 -17.73 -14.67
C ASN A 160 -26.93 -18.28 -13.94
N GLU A 161 -26.71 -19.58 -13.98
CA GLU A 161 -25.60 -20.23 -13.26
C GLU A 161 -24.23 -19.65 -13.60
N LYS A 162 -23.98 -19.37 -14.89
CA LYS A 162 -22.72 -18.80 -15.37
C LYS A 162 -22.55 -17.35 -14.89
N GLU A 163 -23.59 -16.53 -15.00
CA GLU A 163 -23.62 -15.14 -14.54
C GLU A 163 -23.41 -15.06 -13.02
N ARG A 164 -24.04 -15.97 -12.27
CA ARG A 164 -23.91 -16.03 -10.81
C ARG A 164 -22.49 -16.40 -10.40
N ALA A 165 -21.89 -17.41 -11.02
CA ALA A 165 -20.49 -17.76 -10.77
C ALA A 165 -19.54 -16.59 -11.07
N ALA A 166 -19.74 -15.90 -12.20
CA ALA A 166 -18.97 -14.71 -12.53
C ALA A 166 -19.18 -13.56 -11.52
N TYR A 167 -20.41 -13.36 -11.06
CA TYR A 167 -20.77 -12.34 -10.08
C TYR A 167 -20.13 -12.62 -8.70
N ASP A 168 -20.15 -13.86 -8.23
CA ASP A 168 -19.55 -14.26 -6.96
C ASP A 168 -18.02 -14.07 -6.97
N ILE A 169 -17.37 -14.41 -8.09
CA ILE A 169 -15.94 -14.13 -8.30
C ILE A 169 -15.68 -12.63 -8.31
N PHE A 170 -16.53 -11.84 -8.99
CA PHE A 170 -16.42 -10.39 -9.01
C PHE A 170 -16.53 -9.81 -7.59
N LEU A 171 -17.50 -10.25 -6.79
CA LEU A 171 -17.69 -9.77 -5.42
C LEU A 171 -16.48 -10.08 -4.52
N THR A 172 -15.81 -11.20 -4.74
CA THR A 172 -14.62 -11.61 -3.98
C THR A 172 -13.38 -10.79 -4.39
N ASN A 173 -13.26 -10.44 -5.67
CA ASN A 173 -12.09 -9.72 -6.22
C ASN A 173 -12.30 -8.20 -6.32
N SER A 174 -13.38 -7.66 -5.74
CA SER A 174 -13.69 -6.22 -5.77
C SER A 174 -14.06 -5.71 -4.39
N SER A 175 -13.81 -4.42 -4.16
CA SER A 175 -14.15 -3.76 -2.91
C SER A 175 -14.91 -2.46 -3.15
N ASP A 176 -15.80 -2.12 -2.21
CA ASP A 176 -16.56 -0.87 -2.28
C ASP A 176 -15.64 0.31 -1.96
N GLN A 177 -15.55 1.24 -2.91
CA GLN A 177 -14.76 2.46 -2.78
C GLN A 177 -15.68 3.67 -2.84
N THR A 178 -15.49 4.61 -1.91
CA THR A 178 -16.14 5.90 -1.96
C THR A 178 -15.26 6.87 -2.74
N ILE A 179 -15.71 7.25 -3.93
CA ILE A 179 -15.06 8.26 -4.76
C ILE A 179 -15.73 9.60 -4.45
N THR A 180 -14.97 10.55 -3.95
CA THR A 180 -15.44 11.91 -3.65
C THR A 180 -15.29 12.79 -4.88
N PHE A 181 -16.40 13.38 -5.33
CA PHE A 181 -16.44 14.40 -6.37
C PHE A 181 -16.86 15.75 -5.78
N SER A 182 -16.63 16.83 -6.51
CA SER A 182 -17.14 18.16 -6.12
C SER A 182 -18.67 18.20 -6.00
N THR A 183 -19.37 17.30 -6.69
CA THR A 183 -20.83 17.17 -6.69
C THR A 183 -21.36 16.21 -5.63
N GLY A 184 -20.50 15.48 -4.91
CA GLY A 184 -20.89 14.51 -3.88
C GLY A 184 -20.05 13.22 -3.87
N ASP A 185 -20.34 12.36 -2.91
CA ASP A 185 -19.70 11.05 -2.76
C ASP A 185 -20.45 9.96 -3.53
N VAL A 186 -19.73 9.20 -4.34
CA VAL A 186 -20.27 8.05 -5.08
C VAL A 186 -19.59 6.78 -4.58
N LYS A 187 -20.38 5.86 -4.05
CA LYS A 187 -19.92 4.50 -3.77
C LYS A 187 -19.91 3.69 -5.06
N ARG A 188 -18.75 3.15 -5.42
CA ARG A 188 -18.58 2.26 -6.57
C ARG A 188 -17.76 1.06 -6.14
N ARG A 189 -18.18 -0.13 -6.54
CA ARG A 189 -17.37 -1.33 -6.38
C ARG A 189 -16.31 -1.36 -7.48
N MET A 190 -15.04 -1.46 -7.08
CA MET A 190 -13.91 -1.45 -8.01
C MET A 190 -13.03 -2.68 -7.79
N THR A 191 -12.54 -3.24 -8.89
CA THR A 191 -11.52 -4.30 -8.86
C THR A 191 -10.17 -3.73 -8.41
N MET A 192 -9.25 -4.61 -7.98
CA MET A 192 -7.90 -4.19 -7.63
C MET A 192 -7.17 -3.56 -8.83
N ALA A 193 -7.31 -4.16 -10.02
CA ALA A 193 -6.75 -3.63 -11.26
C ALA A 193 -7.24 -2.20 -11.57
N GLU A 194 -8.55 -1.95 -11.48
CA GLU A 194 -9.13 -0.61 -11.70
C GLU A 194 -8.61 0.42 -10.68
N ARG A 195 -8.47 0.03 -9.40
CA ARG A 195 -7.97 0.94 -8.35
C ARG A 195 -6.50 1.26 -8.53
N ILE A 196 -5.68 0.28 -8.96
CA ILE A 196 -4.27 0.51 -9.30
C ILE A 196 -4.17 1.47 -10.50
N ALA A 197 -5.04 1.32 -11.51
CA ALA A 197 -5.08 2.22 -12.65
C ALA A 197 -5.46 3.67 -12.25
N ASP A 198 -6.48 3.85 -11.41
CA ASP A 198 -6.87 5.17 -10.87
C ASP A 198 -5.74 5.81 -10.05
N TYR A 199 -5.10 5.02 -9.18
CA TYR A 199 -3.95 5.48 -8.39
C TYR A 199 -2.79 5.94 -9.29
N ARG A 200 -2.44 5.17 -10.33
CA ARG A 200 -1.41 5.56 -11.30
C ARG A 200 -1.76 6.83 -12.05
N ALA A 201 -3.01 6.97 -12.49
CA ALA A 201 -3.48 8.15 -13.22
C ALA A 201 -3.40 9.41 -12.34
N LYS A 202 -3.88 9.34 -11.09
CA LYS A 202 -3.76 10.44 -10.12
C LYS A 202 -2.32 10.78 -9.80
N LEU A 203 -1.45 9.78 -9.64
CA LEU A 203 -0.02 10.00 -9.39
C LEU A 203 0.68 10.70 -10.56
N ALA A 204 0.38 10.30 -11.79
CA ALA A 204 0.88 10.97 -12.98
C ALA A 204 0.42 12.44 -13.06
N ASP A 205 -0.85 12.71 -12.76
CA ASP A 205 -1.40 14.08 -12.73
C ASP A 205 -0.72 14.96 -11.66
N ILE A 206 -0.47 14.44 -10.45
CA ILE A 206 0.28 15.18 -9.42
C ILE A 206 1.72 15.46 -9.85
N ARG A 207 2.39 14.47 -10.45
CA ARG A 207 3.77 14.63 -10.96
C ARG A 207 3.83 15.71 -12.04
N ASP A 208 2.87 15.75 -12.98
CA ASP A 208 2.80 16.80 -14.01
C ASP A 208 2.47 18.18 -13.43
N ARG A 209 1.49 18.28 -12.51
CA ARG A 209 1.13 19.55 -11.85
C ARG A 209 2.27 20.14 -11.02
N SER A 210 2.97 19.28 -10.27
CA SER A 210 4.09 19.70 -9.43
C SER A 210 5.31 20.14 -10.23
N GLY A 211 5.56 19.56 -11.40
CA GLY A 211 6.67 19.92 -12.28
C GLY A 211 6.42 21.17 -13.12
N LYS A 212 5.26 21.28 -13.78
CA LYS A 212 5.02 22.31 -14.81
C LYS A 212 4.11 23.46 -14.37
N LYS A 213 3.01 23.15 -13.66
CA LYS A 213 1.94 24.13 -13.43
C LYS A 213 2.18 25.03 -12.22
N LEU A 214 2.91 24.54 -11.20
CA LEU A 214 3.19 25.31 -9.99
C LEU A 214 3.97 26.60 -10.25
N TRP A 215 4.82 26.60 -11.29
CA TRP A 215 5.58 27.78 -11.69
C TRP A 215 4.72 28.83 -12.41
N SER A 216 3.61 28.43 -13.05
CA SER A 216 2.80 29.29 -13.91
C SER A 216 1.60 29.96 -13.22
N PHE A 217 0.95 29.28 -12.26
CA PHE A 217 -0.33 29.75 -11.69
C PHE A 217 -0.23 30.39 -10.29
N GLY A 218 0.99 30.56 -9.77
CA GLY A 218 1.22 31.11 -8.43
C GLY A 218 0.91 30.11 -7.31
N LYS A 219 1.62 30.27 -6.18
CA LYS A 219 1.63 29.31 -5.06
C LYS A 219 0.29 29.24 -4.31
N ASP A 220 -0.52 30.29 -4.35
CA ASP A 220 -1.66 30.47 -3.43
C ASP A 220 -2.89 29.65 -3.80
N VAL A 221 -3.16 29.43 -5.09
CA VAL A 221 -4.33 28.64 -5.56
C VAL A 221 -3.96 27.17 -5.76
N GLU A 222 -2.78 26.91 -6.33
CA GLU A 222 -2.34 25.54 -6.62
C GLU A 222 -1.80 24.81 -5.39
N GLY A 223 -1.31 25.54 -4.36
CA GLY A 223 -0.83 24.96 -3.11
C GLY A 223 -1.88 24.13 -2.35
N PRO A 224 -3.07 24.69 -2.05
CA PRO A 224 -4.16 23.92 -1.44
C PRO A 224 -4.62 22.73 -2.28
N ARG A 225 -4.77 22.90 -3.60
CA ARG A 225 -5.17 21.82 -4.51
C ARG A 225 -4.15 20.68 -4.55
N LEU A 226 -2.86 21.00 -4.61
CA LEU A 226 -1.80 20.00 -4.58
C LEU A 226 -1.78 19.23 -3.25
N ARG A 227 -2.02 19.92 -2.12
CA ARG A 227 -2.11 19.28 -0.80
C ARG A 227 -3.30 18.32 -0.73
N ALA A 228 -4.48 18.74 -1.21
CA ALA A 228 -5.66 17.89 -1.26
C ALA A 228 -5.43 16.65 -2.15
N ALA A 229 -4.91 16.85 -3.36
CA ALA A 229 -4.61 15.75 -4.27
C ALA A 229 -3.59 14.76 -3.66
N LYS A 230 -2.54 15.27 -2.98
CA LYS A 230 -1.57 14.40 -2.28
C LYS A 230 -2.21 13.60 -1.16
N ALA A 231 -3.11 14.21 -0.39
CA ALA A 231 -3.83 13.50 0.67
C ALA A 231 -4.71 12.37 0.09
N GLU A 232 -5.37 12.60 -1.05
CA GLU A 232 -6.11 11.55 -1.77
C GLU A 232 -5.20 10.40 -2.22
N ILE A 233 -4.03 10.71 -2.80
CA ILE A 233 -3.06 9.69 -3.20
C ILE A 233 -2.58 8.87 -2.01
N THR A 234 -2.26 9.51 -0.88
CA THR A 234 -1.88 8.81 0.34
C THR A 234 -3.01 7.88 0.78
N LYS A 235 -4.26 8.34 0.77
CA LYS A 235 -5.43 7.52 1.12
C LYS A 235 -5.59 6.31 0.19
N LEU A 236 -5.47 6.51 -1.12
CA LEU A 236 -5.54 5.44 -2.11
C LEU A 236 -4.41 4.43 -1.93
N ARG A 237 -3.16 4.90 -1.77
CA ARG A 237 -2.00 4.05 -1.51
C ARG A 237 -2.20 3.20 -0.27
N THR A 238 -2.60 3.81 0.85
CA THR A 238 -2.83 3.10 2.11
C THR A 238 -3.92 2.05 1.93
N GLY A 239 -5.06 2.38 1.34
CA GLY A 239 -6.13 1.42 1.11
C GLY A 239 -5.74 0.26 0.17
N LEU A 240 -4.95 0.53 -0.87
CA LEU A 240 -4.44 -0.50 -1.78
C LEU A 240 -3.49 -1.48 -1.06
N LEU A 241 -2.58 -0.95 -0.24
CA LEU A 241 -1.64 -1.77 0.52
C LEU A 241 -2.34 -2.55 1.64
N GLU A 242 -3.31 -1.95 2.32
CA GLU A 242 -4.12 -2.63 3.34
C GLU A 242 -4.90 -3.79 2.74
N ASP A 243 -5.50 -3.61 1.56
CA ASP A 243 -6.21 -4.70 0.88
C ASP A 243 -5.25 -5.78 0.37
N LEU A 244 -4.06 -5.42 -0.13
CA LEU A 244 -3.03 -6.39 -0.50
C LEU A 244 -2.59 -7.21 0.72
N ASP A 245 -2.38 -6.55 1.86
CA ASP A 245 -1.95 -7.22 3.08
C ASP A 245 -3.05 -8.10 3.66
N ARG A 246 -4.31 -7.65 3.62
CA ARG A 246 -5.46 -8.40 4.12
C ARG A 246 -5.79 -9.61 3.26
N GLU A 247 -5.87 -9.44 1.95
CA GLU A 247 -6.37 -10.48 1.04
C GLU A 247 -5.27 -11.47 0.60
N GLN A 248 -4.00 -11.03 0.55
CA GLN A 248 -2.91 -11.86 0.03
C GLN A 248 -1.85 -12.16 1.10
N THR A 249 -1.28 -11.14 1.73
CA THR A 249 -0.19 -11.36 2.70
C THR A 249 -0.70 -12.15 3.93
N ALA A 250 -1.91 -11.86 4.43
CA ALA A 250 -2.47 -12.60 5.56
C ALA A 250 -2.74 -14.08 5.21
N VAL A 251 -3.19 -14.36 3.98
CA VAL A 251 -3.42 -15.74 3.50
C VAL A 251 -2.11 -16.51 3.41
N LEU A 252 -1.05 -15.89 2.86
CA LEU A 252 0.31 -16.44 2.85
C LEU A 252 0.77 -16.81 4.27
N ILE A 253 0.65 -15.86 5.22
CA ILE A 253 1.06 -16.06 6.61
C ILE A 253 0.25 -17.18 7.27
N GLN A 254 -1.08 -17.17 7.10
CA GLN A 254 -1.96 -18.17 7.69
C GLN A 254 -1.62 -19.57 7.18
N ALA A 255 -1.43 -19.73 5.87
CA ALA A 255 -1.14 -21.03 5.31
C ALA A 255 0.29 -21.52 5.65
N LEU A 256 1.27 -20.63 5.85
CA LEU A 256 2.58 -20.99 6.42
C LEU A 256 2.45 -21.46 7.87
N ASN A 257 1.65 -20.77 8.69
CA ASN A 257 1.41 -21.16 10.07
C ASN A 257 0.70 -22.53 10.18
N VAL A 258 -0.33 -22.78 9.37
CA VAL A 258 -1.02 -24.08 9.30
C VAL A 258 -0.06 -25.21 8.94
N LYS A 259 0.92 -24.94 8.06
CA LYS A 259 1.91 -25.94 7.66
C LYS A 259 2.93 -26.23 8.77
N ALA A 260 3.40 -25.20 9.47
CA ALA A 260 4.43 -25.36 10.51
C ALA A 260 3.88 -25.91 11.83
N LEU A 261 2.67 -25.51 12.23
CA LEU A 261 2.08 -25.88 13.51
C LEU A 261 1.08 -27.06 13.41
N GLY A 262 0.78 -27.51 12.19
CA GLY A 262 -0.37 -28.39 11.93
C GLY A 262 -1.70 -27.62 11.97
N PRO A 263 -2.83 -28.27 11.65
CA PRO A 263 -4.14 -27.66 11.86
C PRO A 263 -4.27 -27.33 13.36
N ALA A 264 -4.58 -26.07 13.68
CA ALA A 264 -4.94 -25.69 15.04
C ALA A 264 -6.12 -26.56 15.46
N GLY A 265 -5.88 -27.47 16.41
CA GLY A 265 -6.90 -28.33 17.01
C GLY A 265 -7.87 -27.54 17.89
#